data_AF-A0A2U1SSB0-F1
#
_entry.id   AF-A0A2U1SSB0-F1
#
_cell.length_a   1.000
_cell.length_b   1.000
_cell.length_c   1.000
_cell.angle_alpha   90.00
_cell.angle_beta   90.00
_cell.angle_gamma   90.00
#
_symmetry.space_group_name_H-M   'P 1'
#
loop_
_entity.id
_entity.type
_entity.pdbx_description
1 polymer ?
#
loop_
_entity_poly.entity_id
_entity_poly.type
_entity_poly.pdbx_seq_one_letter_code
_entity_poly.pdbx_strand_id
1 'polypeptide(L)'
;MFLPPAFAVLVAAARAQTVENDRWRFDGDAEIAQLVRASTEGTDMVGRFSFKCRAHSGEVETTIILDKGDLGEIGDLIKRDGAPEFRMLPDLDNLEFKIESNNMYGWTMLFTVDAGSEFMRSFGRSGQLRYRLGKTTRQYGTTAGKDDAAAFVDACSKK
;
A
#
# COMPACT_ATOMS: atom_id res chain seq x y z
N MET A 1 -31.60 -40.00 -47.05
CA MET A 1 -30.75 -40.45 -45.92
C MET A 1 -29.91 -39.24 -45.52
N PHE A 2 -30.29 -38.54 -44.45
CA PHE A 2 -29.70 -37.26 -44.02
C PHE A 2 -28.65 -37.50 -42.93
N LEU A 3 -27.43 -37.01 -43.12
CA LEU A 3 -26.36 -36.97 -42.11
C LEU A 3 -26.54 -35.72 -41.23
N PRO A 4 -26.34 -35.80 -39.89
CA PRO A 4 -26.38 -34.62 -39.03
C PRO A 4 -25.00 -33.92 -38.99
N PRO A 5 -24.96 -32.60 -38.70
CA PRO A 5 -23.72 -31.82 -38.62
C PRO A 5 -23.00 -32.03 -37.28
N ALA A 6 -21.67 -32.14 -37.35
CA ALA A 6 -20.79 -32.15 -36.19
C ALA A 6 -20.70 -30.75 -35.57
N PHE A 7 -21.17 -30.60 -34.33
CA PHE A 7 -20.93 -29.41 -33.52
C PHE A 7 -19.51 -29.45 -32.96
N ALA A 8 -18.63 -28.61 -33.51
CA ALA A 8 -17.33 -28.33 -32.91
C ALA A 8 -17.54 -27.51 -31.63
N VAL A 9 -17.34 -28.14 -30.47
CA VAL A 9 -17.28 -27.45 -29.18
C VAL A 9 -15.95 -26.69 -29.13
N LEU A 10 -15.99 -25.38 -29.35
CA LEU A 10 -14.90 -24.47 -29.04
C LEU A 10 -14.73 -24.43 -27.52
N VAL A 11 -13.75 -25.16 -27.00
CA VAL A 11 -13.27 -24.99 -25.63
C VAL A 11 -12.56 -23.65 -25.58
N ALA A 12 -13.26 -22.62 -25.08
CA ALA A 12 -12.63 -21.37 -24.73
C ALA A 12 -11.57 -21.67 -23.66
N ALA A 13 -10.30 -21.59 -24.04
CA ALA A 13 -9.20 -21.62 -23.10
C ALA A 13 -9.41 -20.45 -22.12
N ALA A 14 -9.88 -20.77 -20.92
CA ALA A 14 -9.91 -19.84 -19.81
C ALA A 14 -8.47 -19.35 -19.63
N ARG A 15 -8.21 -18.08 -19.94
CA ARG A 15 -6.99 -17.42 -19.54
C ARG A 15 -6.97 -17.51 -18.01
N ALA A 16 -6.12 -18.37 -17.48
CA ALA A 16 -5.74 -18.33 -16.08
C ALA A 16 -5.18 -16.93 -15.86
N GLN A 17 -5.99 -16.05 -15.26
CA GLN A 17 -5.47 -14.84 -14.66
C GLN A 17 -4.53 -15.34 -13.56
N THR A 18 -3.23 -15.20 -13.77
CA THR A 18 -2.26 -15.32 -12.70
C THR A 18 -2.71 -14.36 -11.62
N VAL A 19 -3.24 -14.92 -10.53
CA VAL A 19 -3.48 -14.18 -9.30
C VAL A 19 -2.09 -13.76 -8.85
N GLU A 20 -1.73 -12.50 -9.14
CA GLU A 20 -0.53 -11.88 -8.61
C GLU A 20 -0.65 -11.97 -7.09
N ASN A 21 0.08 -12.92 -6.49
CA ASN A 21 0.05 -13.19 -5.05
C ASN A 21 0.89 -12.14 -4.33
N ASP A 22 0.42 -10.90 -4.39
CA ASP A 22 0.95 -9.78 -3.63
C ASP A 22 0.72 -10.02 -2.13
N ARG A 23 1.78 -9.97 -1.35
CA ARG A 23 1.75 -10.08 0.11
C ARG A 23 2.61 -9.03 0.77
N TRP A 24 2.33 -8.74 2.03
CA TRP A 24 3.28 -8.02 2.87
C TRP A 24 4.52 -8.88 3.11
N ARG A 25 5.68 -8.22 3.16
CA ARG A 25 6.98 -8.82 3.43
C ARG A 25 7.73 -7.91 4.38
N PHE A 26 8.03 -8.44 5.55
CA PHE A 26 8.83 -7.80 6.57
C PHE A 26 10.28 -8.22 6.39
N ASP A 27 11.17 -7.24 6.34
CA ASP A 27 12.61 -7.42 6.39
C ASP A 27 13.14 -6.52 7.50
N GLY A 28 13.83 -7.09 8.47
CA GLY A 28 14.29 -6.33 9.63
C GLY A 28 15.47 -6.98 10.30
N ASP A 29 16.40 -6.13 10.73
CA ASP A 29 17.52 -6.47 11.59
C ASP A 29 17.43 -5.76 12.93
N ALA A 30 18.52 -5.75 13.71
CA ALA A 30 18.56 -5.13 15.02
C ALA A 30 18.43 -3.60 15.00
N GLU A 31 18.66 -2.95 13.85
CA GLU A 31 18.71 -1.50 13.71
C GLU A 31 17.55 -0.97 12.86
N ILE A 32 17.25 -1.62 11.73
CA ILE A 32 16.27 -1.16 10.76
C ILE A 32 15.23 -2.24 10.51
N ALA A 33 13.97 -1.82 10.52
CA ALA A 33 12.83 -2.63 10.12
C ALA A 33 12.17 -1.98 8.89
N GLN A 34 11.81 -2.81 7.91
CA GLN A 34 11.19 -2.40 6.66
C GLN A 34 10.04 -3.35 6.30
N LEU A 35 8.94 -2.79 5.83
CA LEU A 35 7.80 -3.55 5.34
C LEU A 35 7.39 -3.03 3.97
N VAL A 36 7.27 -3.94 3.01
CA VAL A 36 6.80 -3.65 1.65
C VAL A 36 5.74 -4.65 1.24
N ARG A 37 4.86 -4.25 0.31
CA ARG A 37 4.05 -5.23 -0.43
C ARG A 37 4.86 -5.67 -1.65
N ALA A 38 5.00 -6.95 -1.90
CA ALA A 38 5.68 -7.46 -3.09
C ALA A 38 5.06 -8.77 -3.55
N SER A 39 5.24 -9.08 -4.83
CA SER A 39 4.82 -10.37 -5.39
C SER A 39 5.69 -11.50 -4.84
N THR A 40 5.17 -12.72 -4.90
CA THR A 40 5.90 -13.90 -4.40
C THR A 40 7.09 -14.27 -5.30
N GLU A 41 7.02 -13.90 -6.59
CA GLU A 41 7.97 -14.32 -7.63
C GLU A 41 9.01 -13.26 -8.00
N GLY A 42 8.91 -12.03 -7.47
CA GLY A 42 9.87 -10.95 -7.75
C GLY A 42 10.11 -10.03 -6.56
N THR A 43 11.37 -9.74 -6.26
CA THR A 43 11.80 -8.73 -5.28
C THR A 43 11.70 -7.30 -5.81
N ASP A 44 11.61 -7.15 -7.13
CA ASP A 44 11.80 -5.87 -7.81
C ASP A 44 10.51 -5.03 -7.89
N MET A 45 9.36 -5.66 -7.62
CA MET A 45 8.06 -4.99 -7.57
C MET A 45 7.72 -4.63 -6.13
N VAL A 46 8.24 -3.49 -5.68
CA VAL A 46 7.77 -2.83 -4.46
C VAL A 46 6.41 -2.22 -4.76
N GLY A 47 5.42 -2.64 -3.99
CA GLY A 47 4.07 -2.16 -4.05
C GLY A 47 3.98 -0.68 -3.68
N ARG A 48 2.77 -0.15 -3.81
CA ARG A 48 2.45 1.26 -3.63
C ARG A 48 2.83 1.84 -2.25
N PHE A 49 2.85 1.00 -1.21
CA PHE A 49 3.19 1.40 0.15
C PHE A 49 4.48 0.73 0.59
N SER A 50 5.34 1.51 1.22
CA SER A 50 6.47 1.02 2.01
C SER A 50 6.52 1.71 3.36
N PHE A 51 6.98 0.96 4.35
CA PHE A 51 7.16 1.42 5.72
C PHE A 51 8.58 1.12 6.16
N LYS A 52 9.16 2.03 6.92
CA LYS A 52 10.50 1.87 7.49
C LYS A 52 10.56 2.49 8.87
N CYS A 53 11.30 1.88 9.78
CA CYS A 53 11.60 2.47 11.07
C CYS A 53 12.99 2.04 11.54
N ARG A 54 13.56 2.79 12.48
CA ARG A 54 14.60 2.24 13.35
C ARG A 54 13.91 1.35 14.39
N ALA A 55 14.47 0.19 14.67
CA ALA A 55 13.92 -0.72 15.68
C ALA A 55 13.68 0.02 17.00
N HIS A 56 12.46 -0.12 17.53
CA HIS A 56 11.98 0.51 18.76
C HIS A 56 12.01 2.05 18.81
N SER A 57 12.04 2.74 17.66
CA SER A 57 11.99 4.22 17.64
C SER A 57 10.63 4.77 18.09
N GLY A 58 9.55 4.03 17.86
CA GLY A 58 8.18 4.53 17.93
C GLY A 58 7.75 5.37 16.74
N GLU A 59 8.60 5.53 15.73
CA GLU A 59 8.36 6.36 14.55
C GLU A 59 8.51 5.53 13.29
N VAL A 60 7.51 5.60 12.41
CA VAL A 60 7.45 4.89 11.14
C VAL A 60 7.43 5.88 9.99
N GLU A 61 8.50 5.88 9.20
CA GLU A 61 8.55 6.53 7.90
C GLU A 61 7.64 5.75 6.94
N THR A 62 6.65 6.43 6.38
CA THR A 62 5.69 5.86 5.43
C THR A 62 5.87 6.54 4.07
N THR A 63 6.00 5.73 3.02
CA THR A 63 6.03 6.21 1.64
C THR A 63 4.86 5.65 0.86
N ILE A 64 4.19 6.52 0.11
CA ILE A 64 3.08 6.17 -0.79
C ILE A 64 3.47 6.59 -2.21
N ILE A 65 3.50 5.65 -3.14
CA ILE A 65 3.56 5.95 -4.57
C ILE A 65 2.19 6.51 -5.00
N LEU A 66 2.17 7.69 -5.61
CA LEU A 66 0.95 8.38 -6.02
C LEU A 66 0.53 7.92 -7.42
N ASP A 67 -0.70 7.43 -7.54
CA ASP A 67 -1.28 7.10 -8.83
C ASP A 67 -1.85 8.33 -9.53
N LYS A 68 -2.24 8.18 -10.80
CA LYS A 68 -2.84 9.27 -11.59
C LYS A 68 -4.07 9.88 -10.92
N GLY A 69 -4.83 9.08 -10.18
CA GLY A 69 -6.00 9.56 -9.45
C GLY A 69 -5.60 10.41 -8.24
N ASP A 70 -4.57 10.03 -7.48
CA ASP A 70 -4.08 10.86 -6.36
C ASP A 70 -3.52 12.18 -6.88
N LEU A 71 -2.72 12.13 -7.96
CA LEU A 71 -2.16 13.33 -8.58
C LEU A 71 -3.25 14.25 -9.14
N GLY A 72 -4.33 13.68 -9.68
CA GLY A 72 -5.50 14.44 -10.10
C GLY A 72 -6.18 15.18 -8.94
N GLU A 73 -6.43 14.48 -7.82
CA GLU A 73 -7.03 15.09 -6.63
C GLU A 73 -6.14 16.19 -6.04
N ILE A 74 -4.82 15.94 -5.91
CA ILE A 74 -3.85 16.94 -5.46
C ILE A 74 -3.85 18.15 -6.40
N GLY A 75 -3.82 17.92 -7.72
CA GLY A 75 -3.85 18.98 -8.71
C GLY A 75 -5.12 19.83 -8.64
N ASP A 76 -6.27 19.22 -8.37
CA ASP A 76 -7.54 19.93 -8.24
C ASP A 76 -7.66 20.72 -6.93
N LEU A 77 -7.02 20.25 -5.85
CA LEU A 77 -6.89 21.01 -4.60
C LEU A 77 -6.02 22.26 -4.82
N ILE A 78 -4.85 22.10 -5.45
CA ILE A 78 -3.93 23.21 -5.77
C ILE A 78 -4.63 24.26 -6.65
N LYS A 79 -5.36 23.85 -7.69
CA LYS A 79 -6.09 24.78 -8.59
C LYS A 79 -7.11 25.65 -7.87
N ARG A 80 -7.63 25.20 -6.72
CA ARG A 80 -8.67 25.90 -5.94
C ARG A 80 -8.09 26.66 -4.75
N ASP A 81 -6.75 26.78 -4.66
CA ASP A 81 -6.04 27.33 -3.51
C ASP A 81 -6.39 26.60 -2.19
N GLY A 82 -6.74 25.31 -2.31
CA GLY A 82 -7.05 24.44 -1.18
C GLY A 82 -5.80 23.72 -0.70
N ALA A 83 -5.57 23.71 0.61
CA ALA A 83 -4.55 22.86 1.20
C ALA A 83 -4.93 21.37 0.98
N PRO A 84 -3.97 20.51 0.60
CA PRO A 84 -4.23 19.09 0.45
C PRO A 84 -4.57 18.45 1.80
N GLU A 85 -5.84 18.11 2.02
CA GLU A 85 -6.27 17.35 3.19
C GLU A 85 -5.87 15.88 3.01
N PHE A 86 -4.88 15.43 3.77
CA PHE A 86 -4.44 14.05 3.83
C PHE A 86 -4.66 13.46 5.23
N ARG A 87 -5.22 12.25 5.28
CA ARG A 87 -5.53 11.55 6.54
C ARG A 87 -5.27 10.07 6.39
N MET A 88 -4.64 9.44 7.39
CA MET A 88 -4.59 7.99 7.52
C MET A 88 -5.67 7.57 8.51
N LEU A 89 -6.53 6.64 8.11
CA LEU A 89 -7.68 6.22 8.92
C LEU A 89 -7.26 5.07 9.84
N PRO A 90 -7.73 5.04 11.10
CA PRO A 90 -8.89 5.78 11.58
C PRO A 90 -8.62 7.14 12.24
N ASP A 91 -7.39 7.45 12.66
CA ASP A 91 -7.13 8.49 13.67
C ASP A 91 -6.06 9.52 13.34
N LEU A 92 -5.37 9.41 12.20
CA LEU A 92 -4.26 10.31 11.86
C LEU A 92 -4.72 11.37 10.85
N ASP A 93 -4.99 12.56 11.37
CA ASP A 93 -5.32 13.74 10.58
C ASP A 93 -4.13 14.71 10.49
N ASN A 94 -4.12 15.57 9.47
CA ASN A 94 -3.16 16.68 9.32
C ASN A 94 -1.69 16.27 9.41
N LEU A 95 -1.35 15.11 8.84
CA LEU A 95 0.04 14.65 8.76
C LEU A 95 0.86 15.65 7.96
N GLU A 96 2.01 16.05 8.48
CA GLU A 96 3.01 16.74 7.68
C GLU A 96 3.57 15.75 6.67
N PHE A 97 3.47 16.08 5.38
CA PHE A 97 3.96 15.23 4.31
C PHE A 97 4.72 16.03 3.27
N LYS A 98 5.62 15.32 2.59
CA LYS A 98 6.39 15.82 1.45
C LYS A 98 5.99 15.05 0.21
N ILE A 99 5.81 15.77 -0.90
CA ILE A 99 5.64 15.16 -2.23
C ILE A 99 6.95 15.31 -3.00
N GLU A 100 7.46 14.20 -3.53
CA GLU A 100 8.70 14.16 -4.31
C GLU A 100 8.51 13.33 -5.58
N SER A 101 9.21 13.71 -6.66
CA SER A 101 9.31 12.89 -7.86
C SER A 101 10.65 12.17 -7.91
N ASN A 102 10.66 10.89 -8.23
CA ASN A 102 11.88 10.14 -8.52
C ASN A 102 11.73 9.32 -9.82
N ASN A 103 12.86 8.98 -10.43
CA ASN A 103 12.90 8.31 -11.75
C ASN A 103 12.43 6.84 -11.72
N MET A 104 12.34 6.22 -10.55
CA MET A 104 12.01 4.79 -10.42
C MET A 104 10.51 4.55 -10.17
N TYR A 105 9.92 5.34 -9.28
CA TYR A 105 8.58 5.17 -8.73
C TYR A 105 7.63 6.32 -9.11
N GLY A 106 8.13 7.35 -9.81
CA GLY A 106 7.35 8.52 -10.15
C GLY A 106 7.13 9.44 -8.95
N TRP A 107 5.88 9.87 -8.74
CA TRP A 107 5.55 10.75 -7.62
C TRP A 107 5.29 9.94 -6.35
N THR A 108 5.88 10.38 -5.25
CA THR A 108 5.77 9.76 -3.94
C THR A 108 5.40 10.78 -2.89
N MET A 109 4.67 10.34 -1.88
CA MET A 109 4.33 11.11 -0.69
C MET A 109 4.96 10.44 0.52
N LEU A 110 5.72 11.21 1.29
CA LEU A 110 6.47 10.74 2.45
C LEU A 110 5.97 11.46 3.70
N PHE A 111 5.76 10.72 4.78
CA PHE A 111 5.37 11.26 6.08
C PHE A 111 5.77 10.27 7.19
N THR A 112 5.80 10.76 8.43
CA THR A 112 6.09 9.93 9.61
C THR A 112 4.83 9.75 10.45
N VAL A 113 4.64 8.55 10.97
CA VAL A 113 3.54 8.23 11.91
C VAL A 113 4.09 7.59 13.19
N ASP A 114 3.32 7.72 14.27
CA ASP A 114 3.61 7.01 15.53
C ASP A 114 3.28 5.52 15.36
N ALA A 115 4.23 4.65 15.71
CA ALA A 115 4.07 3.19 15.65
C ALA A 115 2.92 2.67 16.53
N GLY A 116 2.62 3.37 17.63
CA GLY A 116 1.53 3.10 18.56
C GLY A 116 0.17 3.72 18.18
N SER A 117 0.08 4.44 17.06
CA SER A 117 -1.18 5.00 16.55
C SER A 117 -2.23 3.92 16.27
N GLU A 118 -3.52 4.27 16.33
CA GLU A 118 -4.57 3.30 16.03
C GLU A 118 -4.55 2.88 14.56
N PHE A 119 -4.11 3.76 13.67
CA PHE A 119 -3.79 3.43 12.29
C PHE A 119 -2.79 2.27 12.19
N MET A 120 -1.61 2.37 12.81
CA MET A 120 -0.59 1.31 12.74
C MET A 120 -1.07 0.01 13.39
N ARG A 121 -1.78 0.09 14.53
CA ARG A 121 -2.36 -1.09 15.17
C ARG A 121 -3.44 -1.76 14.31
N SER A 122 -4.33 -0.98 13.71
CA SER A 122 -5.37 -1.48 12.80
C SER A 122 -4.75 -2.13 11.56
N PHE A 123 -3.68 -1.53 11.04
CA PHE A 123 -2.91 -2.10 9.95
C PHE A 123 -2.27 -3.43 10.34
N GLY A 124 -1.53 -3.51 11.45
CA GLY A 124 -0.91 -4.75 11.93
C GLY A 124 -1.92 -5.89 12.11
N ARG A 125 -3.16 -5.59 12.57
CA ARG A 125 -4.21 -6.61 12.73
C ARG A 125 -4.80 -7.10 11.41
N SER A 126 -4.91 -6.23 10.40
CA SER A 126 -5.72 -6.50 9.20
C SER A 126 -4.91 -6.69 7.92
N GLY A 127 -3.68 -6.18 7.86
CA GLY A 127 -2.91 -5.98 6.62
C GLY A 127 -3.56 -4.98 5.66
N GLN A 128 -4.59 -4.25 6.10
CA GLN A 128 -5.34 -3.29 5.29
C GLN A 128 -5.09 -1.87 5.81
N LEU A 129 -4.93 -0.97 4.87
CA LEU A 129 -4.66 0.45 5.07
C LEU A 129 -5.79 1.23 4.46
N ARG A 130 -6.15 2.33 5.10
CA ARG A 130 -7.13 3.28 4.56
C ARG A 130 -6.60 4.67 4.71
N TYR A 131 -6.78 5.47 3.68
CA TYR A 131 -6.41 6.87 3.69
C TYR A 131 -7.44 7.71 2.96
N ARG A 132 -7.49 8.99 3.30
CA ARG A 132 -8.31 9.98 2.62
C ARG A 132 -7.40 11.06 2.05
N LEU A 133 -7.66 11.39 0.79
CA LEU A 133 -7.01 12.49 0.09
C LEU A 133 -8.12 13.35 -0.50
N GLY A 134 -8.22 14.60 -0.05
CA GLY A 134 -9.37 15.45 -0.34
C GLY A 134 -10.68 14.79 0.11
N LYS A 135 -11.60 14.56 -0.84
CA LYS A 135 -12.91 13.93 -0.54
C LYS A 135 -12.90 12.42 -0.72
N THR A 136 -11.84 11.88 -1.30
CA THR A 136 -11.78 10.49 -1.73
C THR A 136 -11.16 9.62 -0.63
N THR A 137 -11.90 8.62 -0.16
CA THR A 137 -11.37 7.59 0.75
C THR A 137 -10.95 6.38 -0.06
N ARG A 138 -9.74 5.89 0.18
CA ARG A 138 -9.13 4.77 -0.53
C ARG A 138 -8.72 3.70 0.46
N GLN A 139 -8.78 2.45 0.01
CA GLN A 139 -8.31 1.29 0.75
C GLN A 139 -7.21 0.61 -0.06
N TYR A 140 -6.16 0.20 0.63
CA TYR A 140 -5.01 -0.49 0.06
C TYR A 140 -4.58 -1.62 1.00
N GLY A 141 -3.89 -2.62 0.46
CA GLY A 141 -3.30 -3.70 1.24
C GLY A 141 -3.92 -5.05 0.91
N THR A 142 -3.43 -6.06 1.62
CA THR A 142 -3.78 -7.47 1.43
C THR A 142 -3.74 -8.16 2.78
N THR A 143 -4.57 -9.19 2.97
CA THR A 143 -4.49 -10.03 4.18
C THR A 143 -3.33 -11.02 4.09
N ALA A 144 -2.77 -11.25 2.90
CA ALA A 144 -1.60 -12.10 2.72
C ALA A 144 -0.36 -11.43 3.32
N GLY A 145 0.36 -12.15 4.19
CA GLY A 145 1.48 -11.57 4.94
C GLY A 145 1.05 -10.61 6.06
N LYS A 146 -0.21 -10.62 6.51
CA LYS A 146 -0.63 -9.78 7.64
C LYS A 146 0.22 -9.98 8.91
N ASP A 147 0.75 -11.19 9.12
CA ASP A 147 1.61 -11.50 10.27
C ASP A 147 2.95 -10.76 10.15
N ASP A 148 3.44 -10.53 8.93
CA ASP A 148 4.60 -9.69 8.65
C ASP A 148 4.30 -8.22 8.98
N ALA A 149 3.08 -7.74 8.69
CA ALA A 149 2.65 -6.40 9.09
C ALA A 149 2.56 -6.24 10.62
N ALA A 150 2.05 -7.26 11.33
CA ALA A 150 2.03 -7.27 12.79
C ALA A 150 3.45 -7.26 13.37
N ALA A 151 4.33 -8.13 12.87
CA ALA A 151 5.73 -8.19 13.30
C ALA A 151 6.48 -6.88 13.08
N PHE A 152 6.22 -6.20 11.96
CA PHE A 152 6.78 -4.88 11.69
C PHE A 152 6.31 -3.83 12.72
N VAL A 153 5.01 -3.77 13.02
CA VAL A 153 4.46 -2.84 14.02
C VAL A 153 5.10 -3.07 15.39
N ASP A 154 5.26 -4.34 15.78
CA ASP A 154 5.92 -4.71 17.03
C ASP A 154 7.40 -4.29 17.04
N ALA A 155 8.11 -4.49 15.93
CA ALA A 155 9.52 -4.10 15.78
C ALA A 155 9.72 -2.58 15.88
N CYS A 156 8.78 -1.77 15.38
CA CYS A 156 8.85 -0.32 15.44
C CYS A 156 8.35 0.28 16.77
N SER A 157 7.58 -0.47 17.56
CA SER A 157 6.99 0.03 18.81
C SER A 157 8.05 0.31 19.88
N LYS A 158 7.87 1.39 20.65
CA LYS A 158 8.75 1.75 21.77
C LYS A 158 8.76 0.61 22.81
N LYS A 159 9.95 0.28 23.31
CA LYS A 159 10.13 -0.61 24.46
C LYS A 159 9.90 0.13 25.77
#